data_AF-A0ABD4W475-F1
#
_entry.id   AF-A0ABD4W475-F1
#
_cell.length_a   1.000
_cell.length_b   1.000
_cell.length_c   1.000
_cell.angle_alpha   90.00
_cell.angle_beta   90.00
_cell.angle_gamma   90.00
#
_symmetry.space_group_name_H-M   'P 1'
#
loop_
_entity.id
_entity.type
_entity.pdbx_description
1 polymer ?
#
loop_
_entity_poly.entity_id
_entity_poly.type
_entity_poly.pdbx_seq_one_letter_code
_entity_poly.pdbx_strand_id
1 'polypeptide(L)'
;MVQELNEKVIKCLNGELDRKDLKISDQELINIIEKFRSLGLITTNSYSDNSKYSRNISFFEWMDTSDNVDPNIYQEKLQKAKVAVFGVGGIGSAMAEYLVRAGVKNIKLVDFDTVEESNLTRQTAYVESDINKAKIQACSDYLKKIDSTVSVETAHCKLQGQLILKRILMLKPI
;
A
#
# COMPACT_ATOMS: atom_id res chain seq x y z
N MET A 1 22.73 -33.15 8.48
CA MET A 1 22.68 -33.60 7.07
C MET A 1 21.69 -32.78 6.24
N VAL A 2 20.37 -32.78 6.51
CA VAL A 2 19.39 -31.97 5.75
C VAL A 2 19.63 -30.46 5.89
N GLN A 3 19.90 -29.98 7.10
CA GLN A 3 20.17 -28.55 7.35
C GLN A 3 21.41 -28.03 6.61
N GLU A 4 22.51 -28.79 6.67
CA GLU A 4 23.76 -28.46 5.96
C GLU A 4 23.57 -28.42 4.43
N LEU A 5 22.75 -29.33 3.88
CA LEU A 5 22.44 -29.33 2.46
C LEU A 5 21.59 -28.11 2.06
N ASN A 6 20.58 -27.77 2.86
CA ASN A 6 19.76 -26.58 2.63
C ASN A 6 20.62 -25.30 2.63
N GLU A 7 21.54 -25.16 3.58
CA GLU A 7 22.47 -24.02 3.64
C GLU A 7 23.36 -23.94 2.40
N LYS A 8 23.89 -25.07 1.91
CA LYS A 8 24.68 -25.13 0.68
C LYS A 8 23.85 -24.73 -0.56
N VAL A 9 22.60 -25.19 -0.64
CA VAL A 9 21.68 -24.80 -1.73
C VAL A 9 21.40 -23.30 -1.70
N ILE A 10 21.12 -22.72 -0.53
CA ILE A 10 20.91 -21.26 -0.39
C ILE A 10 22.16 -20.48 -0.83
N LYS A 11 23.35 -20.89 -0.37
CA LYS A 11 24.61 -20.28 -0.82
C LYS A 11 24.80 -20.37 -2.33
N CYS A 12 24.43 -21.50 -2.94
CA CYS A 12 24.49 -21.67 -4.38
C CYS A 12 23.55 -20.70 -5.12
N LEU A 13 22.31 -20.54 -4.63
CA LEU A 13 21.33 -19.61 -5.21
C LEU A 13 21.75 -18.14 -5.07
N ASN A 14 22.45 -17.79 -3.99
CA ASN A 14 23.03 -16.45 -3.80
C ASN A 14 24.31 -16.20 -4.62
N GLY A 15 24.80 -17.21 -5.35
CA GLY A 15 26.08 -17.11 -6.08
C GLY A 15 27.33 -17.21 -5.20
N GLU A 16 27.18 -17.66 -3.94
CA GLU A 16 28.28 -17.84 -2.97
C GLU A 16 28.93 -19.24 -3.06
N LEU A 17 28.31 -20.18 -3.77
CA LEU A 17 28.78 -21.55 -3.95
C LEU A 17 28.53 -22.03 -5.39
N ASP A 18 29.50 -22.69 -6.01
CA ASP A 18 29.32 -23.25 -7.35
C ASP A 18 28.37 -24.47 -7.31
N ARG A 19 27.56 -24.65 -8.37
CA ARG A 19 26.66 -25.80 -8.55
C ARG A 19 27.37 -27.16 -8.38
N LYS A 20 28.64 -27.25 -8.78
CA LYS A 20 29.47 -28.47 -8.70
C LYS A 20 29.74 -28.91 -7.26
N ASP A 21 29.76 -27.97 -6.31
CA ASP A 21 30.13 -28.20 -4.92
C ASP A 21 28.96 -28.73 -4.06
N LEU A 22 27.73 -28.70 -4.61
CA LEU A 22 26.55 -29.26 -3.94
C LEU A 22 26.58 -30.78 -3.83
N LYS A 23 27.27 -31.47 -4.75
CA LYS A 23 27.37 -32.95 -4.80
C LYS A 23 26.02 -33.69 -4.73
N ILE A 24 24.97 -33.10 -5.31
CA ILE A 24 23.63 -33.69 -5.48
C ILE A 24 23.24 -33.72 -6.96
N SER A 25 22.31 -34.61 -7.30
CA SER A 25 21.70 -34.68 -8.63
C SER A 25 20.82 -33.46 -8.93
N ASP A 26 20.55 -33.20 -10.21
CA ASP A 26 19.63 -32.12 -10.62
C ASP A 26 18.22 -32.35 -10.10
N GLN A 27 17.76 -33.61 -10.07
CA GLN A 27 16.43 -33.94 -9.55
C GLN A 27 16.31 -33.65 -8.05
N GLU A 28 17.35 -33.95 -7.27
CA GLU A 28 17.38 -33.60 -5.84
C GLU A 28 17.38 -32.08 -5.63
N LEU A 29 18.15 -31.33 -6.44
CA LEU A 29 18.18 -29.88 -6.38
C LEU A 29 16.80 -29.28 -6.71
N ILE A 30 16.15 -29.75 -7.77
CA ILE A 30 14.80 -29.34 -8.16
C ILE A 30 13.81 -29.59 -7.01
N ASN A 31 13.85 -30.78 -6.40
CA ASN A 31 12.96 -31.11 -5.28
C ASN A 31 13.17 -30.17 -4.07
N ILE A 32 14.41 -29.76 -3.80
CA ILE A 32 14.71 -28.79 -2.72
C ILE A 32 14.20 -27.40 -3.07
N ILE A 33 14.44 -26.93 -4.30
CA ILE A 33 13.95 -25.63 -4.78
C ILE A 33 12.42 -25.58 -4.73
N GLU A 34 11.76 -26.63 -5.20
CA GLU A 34 10.29 -26.75 -5.14
C GLU A 34 9.78 -26.74 -3.70
N LYS A 35 10.50 -27.39 -2.78
CA LYS A 35 10.17 -27.33 -1.36
C LYS A 35 10.31 -25.90 -0.81
N PHE A 36 11.40 -25.20 -1.10
CA PHE A 36 11.57 -23.81 -0.69
C PHE A 36 10.51 -22.89 -1.30
N ARG A 37 10.14 -23.12 -2.56
CA ARG A 37 9.05 -22.41 -3.23
C ARG A 37 7.71 -22.66 -2.54
N SER A 38 7.37 -23.91 -2.23
CA SER A 38 6.14 -24.27 -1.50
C SER A 38 6.07 -23.70 -0.08
N LEU A 39 7.22 -23.36 0.51
CA LEU A 39 7.33 -22.71 1.81
C LEU A 39 7.36 -21.17 1.69
N GLY A 40 7.30 -20.61 0.48
CA GLY A 40 7.38 -19.17 0.22
C GLY A 40 8.76 -18.57 0.48
N LEU A 41 9.83 -19.36 0.46
CA LEU A 41 11.19 -18.90 0.75
C LEU A 41 11.94 -18.39 -0.50
N ILE A 42 11.51 -18.80 -1.69
CA ILE A 42 12.11 -18.42 -2.98
C ILE A 42 10.99 -18.10 -3.96
N THR A 43 11.24 -17.08 -4.77
CA THR A 43 10.37 -16.60 -5.83
C THR A 43 11.12 -16.48 -7.15
N THR A 44 10.39 -16.62 -8.26
CA THR A 44 10.88 -16.31 -9.61
C THR A 44 10.46 -14.93 -10.10
N ASN A 45 9.83 -14.12 -9.24
CA ASN A 45 9.39 -12.77 -9.61
C ASN A 45 10.60 -11.87 -9.90
N SER A 46 10.48 -11.00 -10.89
CA SER A 46 11.53 -10.06 -11.26
C SER A 46 11.43 -8.77 -10.44
N TYR A 47 12.53 -8.37 -9.80
CA TYR A 47 12.60 -7.20 -8.91
C TYR A 47 13.03 -5.90 -9.59
N SER A 48 12.69 -5.71 -10.86
CA SER A 48 13.14 -4.54 -11.63
C SER A 48 12.22 -3.31 -11.52
N ASP A 49 11.26 -3.31 -10.58
CA ASP A 49 10.34 -2.18 -10.42
C ASP A 49 11.03 -0.99 -9.73
N ASN A 50 11.36 0.04 -10.52
CA ASN A 50 11.85 1.33 -10.04
C ASN A 50 10.72 2.25 -9.54
N SER A 51 9.50 1.74 -9.35
CA SER A 51 8.42 2.54 -8.77
C SER A 51 8.71 2.91 -7.32
N LYS A 52 8.11 4.03 -6.90
CA LYS A 52 8.11 4.46 -5.49
C LYS A 52 7.42 3.47 -4.53
N TYR A 53 6.74 2.45 -5.07
CA TYR A 53 6.04 1.42 -4.30
C TYR A 53 6.84 0.11 -4.17
N SER A 54 8.06 0.04 -4.69
CA SER A 54 8.92 -1.16 -4.64
C SER A 54 8.98 -1.82 -3.26
N ARG A 55 9.06 -1.03 -2.18
CA ARG A 55 9.05 -1.54 -0.80
C ARG A 55 7.70 -2.13 -0.35
N ASN A 56 6.59 -1.56 -0.82
CA ASN A 56 5.26 -2.13 -0.57
C ASN A 56 5.10 -3.45 -1.32
N ILE A 57 5.60 -3.52 -2.55
CA ILE A 57 5.55 -4.72 -3.39
C ILE A 57 6.37 -5.85 -2.74
N SER A 58 7.59 -5.58 -2.27
CA SER A 58 8.39 -6.56 -1.52
C SER A 58 7.67 -7.03 -0.25
N PHE A 59 6.99 -6.13 0.46
CA PHE A 59 6.20 -6.50 1.63
C PHE A 59 5.06 -7.45 1.27
N PHE A 60 4.34 -7.20 0.17
CA PHE A 60 3.26 -8.11 -0.27
C PHE A 60 3.79 -9.49 -0.62
N GLU A 61 4.94 -9.58 -1.26
CA GLU A 61 5.56 -10.87 -1.57
C GLU A 61 6.00 -11.62 -0.31
N TRP A 62 6.51 -10.93 0.71
CA TRP A 62 6.85 -11.56 1.98
C TRP A 62 5.61 -12.07 2.75
N MET A 63 4.49 -11.39 2.59
CA MET A 63 3.24 -11.73 3.29
C MET A 63 2.45 -12.81 2.56
N ASP A 64 2.43 -12.77 1.22
CA ASP A 64 1.75 -13.75 0.40
C ASP A 64 2.70 -14.87 -0.01
N THR A 65 2.80 -15.87 0.86
CA THR A 65 3.55 -17.09 0.58
C THR A 65 2.79 -18.08 -0.30
N SER A 66 1.58 -17.74 -0.76
CA SER A 66 0.77 -18.62 -1.59
C SER A 66 1.11 -18.43 -3.07
N ASP A 67 1.43 -19.56 -3.72
CA ASP A 67 1.51 -19.70 -5.18
C ASP A 67 2.45 -18.77 -5.94
N ASN A 68 3.40 -18.12 -5.25
CA ASN A 68 4.41 -17.25 -5.84
C ASN A 68 3.83 -16.21 -6.81
N VAL A 69 2.69 -15.63 -6.44
CA VAL A 69 1.96 -14.66 -7.25
C VAL A 69 2.82 -13.40 -7.44
N ASP A 70 2.70 -12.75 -8.60
CA ASP A 70 3.35 -11.47 -8.83
C ASP A 70 2.79 -10.42 -7.83
N PRO A 71 3.60 -9.90 -6.90
CA PRO A 71 3.13 -8.98 -5.87
C PRO A 71 2.57 -7.66 -6.43
N ASN A 72 2.86 -7.32 -7.69
CA ASN A 72 2.31 -6.13 -8.34
C ASN A 72 0.77 -6.12 -8.37
N ILE A 73 0.12 -7.29 -8.39
CA ILE A 73 -1.35 -7.37 -8.39
C ILE A 73 -1.96 -6.67 -7.16
N TYR A 74 -1.26 -6.66 -6.03
CA TYR A 74 -1.72 -6.04 -4.80
C TYR A 74 -1.65 -4.51 -4.90
N GLN A 75 -0.55 -4.01 -5.45
CA GLN A 75 -0.38 -2.58 -5.69
C GLN A 75 -1.38 -2.07 -6.72
N GLU A 76 -1.65 -2.84 -7.78
CA GLU A 76 -2.70 -2.52 -8.76
C GLU A 76 -4.09 -2.46 -8.12
N LYS A 77 -4.43 -3.41 -7.25
CA LYS A 77 -5.70 -3.42 -6.51
C LYS A 77 -5.85 -2.16 -5.67
N LEU A 78 -4.79 -1.73 -4.97
CA LEU A 78 -4.79 -0.48 -4.21
C LEU A 78 -5.00 0.74 -5.12
N GLN A 79 -4.30 0.81 -6.26
CA GLN A 79 -4.44 1.93 -7.19
C GLN A 79 -5.85 2.02 -7.80
N LYS A 80 -6.50 0.87 -8.07
CA LYS A 80 -7.87 0.78 -8.57
C LYS A 80 -8.93 1.01 -7.50
N ALA A 81 -8.57 0.94 -6.22
CA ALA A 81 -9.51 1.12 -5.12
C ALA A 81 -10.10 2.54 -5.10
N LYS A 82 -11.38 2.62 -4.71
CA LYS A 82 -12.11 3.87 -4.46
C LYS A 82 -12.49 3.92 -2.99
N VAL A 83 -11.98 4.90 -2.26
CA VAL A 83 -12.16 5.00 -0.81
C VAL A 83 -12.87 6.29 -0.45
N ALA A 84 -13.93 6.21 0.35
CA ALA A 84 -14.57 7.37 0.94
C ALA A 84 -14.20 7.48 2.43
N VAL A 85 -13.70 8.65 2.83
CA VAL A 85 -13.34 8.97 4.22
C VAL A 85 -14.36 9.96 4.76
N PHE A 86 -15.15 9.48 5.73
CA PHE A 86 -16.18 10.28 6.39
C PHE A 86 -15.64 10.81 7.73
N GLY A 87 -15.53 12.12 7.82
CA GLY A 87 -14.79 12.81 8.87
C GLY A 87 -13.30 12.87 8.53
N VAL A 88 -12.78 14.07 8.36
CA VAL A 88 -11.39 14.41 8.05
C VAL A 88 -10.79 15.13 9.27
N GLY A 89 -11.11 14.64 10.47
CA GLY A 89 -10.44 15.01 11.72
C GLY A 89 -9.05 14.37 11.83
N GLY A 90 -8.51 14.23 13.04
CA GLY A 90 -7.18 13.64 13.24
C GLY A 90 -7.04 12.22 12.69
N ILE A 91 -8.01 11.34 12.94
CA ILE A 91 -7.99 9.96 12.43
C ILE A 91 -8.19 9.95 10.91
N GLY A 92 -9.23 10.64 10.43
CA GLY A 92 -9.59 10.59 9.02
C GLY A 92 -8.53 11.18 8.08
N SER A 93 -7.94 12.31 8.47
CA SER A 93 -6.83 12.92 7.71
C SER A 93 -5.59 12.03 7.70
N ALA A 94 -5.21 11.44 8.84
CA ALA A 94 -4.09 10.50 8.91
C ALA A 94 -4.33 9.22 8.08
N MET A 95 -5.54 8.66 8.14
CA MET A 95 -5.90 7.50 7.32
C MET A 95 -5.87 7.82 5.83
N ALA A 96 -6.40 8.97 5.42
CA ALA A 96 -6.33 9.41 4.02
C ALA A 96 -4.87 9.54 3.55
N GLU A 97 -4.00 10.11 4.37
CA GLU A 97 -2.56 10.18 4.09
C GLU A 97 -1.95 8.79 3.90
N TYR A 98 -2.17 7.86 4.84
CA TYR A 98 -1.61 6.50 4.73
C TYR A 98 -2.13 5.74 3.51
N LEU A 99 -3.41 5.91 3.16
CA LEU A 99 -3.99 5.31 1.97
C LEU A 99 -3.32 5.83 0.68
N VAL A 100 -3.13 7.15 0.56
CA VAL A 100 -2.43 7.73 -0.61
C VAL A 100 -0.98 7.26 -0.68
N ARG A 101 -0.26 7.23 0.46
CA ARG A 101 1.13 6.72 0.53
C ARG A 101 1.22 5.24 0.18
N ALA A 102 0.24 4.44 0.56
CA ALA A 102 0.13 3.03 0.19
C ALA A 102 -0.21 2.84 -1.31
N GLY A 103 -0.67 3.90 -1.99
CA GLY A 103 -0.90 3.92 -3.43
C GLY A 103 -2.37 3.92 -3.86
N VAL A 104 -3.31 4.18 -2.96
CA VAL A 104 -4.70 4.45 -3.33
C VAL A 104 -4.78 5.73 -4.15
N LYS A 105 -5.39 5.67 -5.34
CA LYS A 105 -5.47 6.80 -6.27
C LYS A 105 -6.78 7.55 -6.27
N ASN A 106 -7.82 7.01 -5.65
CA ASN A 106 -9.16 7.60 -5.72
C ASN A 106 -9.74 7.74 -4.30
N ILE A 107 -9.76 8.97 -3.80
CA ILE A 107 -10.26 9.28 -2.46
C ILE A 107 -11.40 10.30 -2.52
N LYS A 108 -12.47 10.03 -1.78
CA LYS A 108 -13.54 10.99 -1.50
C LYS A 108 -13.49 11.42 -0.05
N LEU A 109 -13.28 12.70 0.19
CA LEU A 109 -13.23 13.31 1.52
C LEU A 109 -14.59 13.93 1.85
N VAL A 110 -15.13 13.60 3.02
CA VAL A 110 -16.43 14.12 3.47
C VAL A 110 -16.26 14.71 4.86
N ASP A 111 -16.42 16.01 4.99
CA ASP A 111 -16.42 16.73 6.27
C ASP A 111 -17.23 18.02 6.11
N PHE A 112 -17.60 18.67 7.21
CA PHE A 112 -18.29 19.96 7.23
C PHE A 112 -17.50 21.05 7.97
N ASP A 113 -16.46 20.68 8.72
CA ASP A 113 -15.68 21.58 9.55
C ASP A 113 -14.66 22.39 8.74
N THR A 114 -14.19 23.44 9.41
CA THR A 114 -13.09 24.31 9.01
C THR A 114 -11.86 24.02 9.88
N VAL A 115 -10.66 24.27 9.37
CA VAL A 115 -9.41 24.14 10.14
C VAL A 115 -9.34 25.25 11.20
N GLU A 116 -9.09 24.84 12.44
CA GLU A 116 -8.90 25.72 13.60
C GLU A 116 -7.48 25.54 14.17
N GLU A 117 -6.97 26.55 14.88
CA GLU A 117 -5.65 26.52 15.52
C GLU A 117 -5.46 25.29 16.43
N SER A 118 -6.49 24.93 17.21
CA SER A 118 -6.48 23.75 18.08
C SER A 118 -6.17 22.45 17.32
N ASN A 119 -6.48 22.40 16.02
CA ASN A 119 -6.33 21.21 15.17
C ASN A 119 -4.86 20.94 14.84
N LEU A 120 -4.01 21.96 14.80
CA LEU A 120 -2.61 21.85 14.39
C LEU A 120 -1.77 20.94 15.31
N THR A 121 -2.19 20.79 16.57
CA THR A 121 -1.50 19.95 17.56
C THR A 121 -1.68 18.44 17.33
N ARG A 122 -2.68 18.02 16.55
CA ARG A 122 -3.08 16.61 16.45
C ARG A 122 -3.48 16.14 15.05
N GLN A 123 -3.57 17.05 14.08
CA GLN A 123 -4.02 16.75 12.71
C GLN A 123 -2.93 17.17 11.74
N THR A 124 -2.03 16.23 11.41
CA THR A 124 -0.79 16.48 10.66
C THR A 124 -1.01 16.96 9.22
N ALA A 125 -2.22 16.80 8.68
CA ALA A 125 -2.57 17.28 7.36
C ALA A 125 -2.76 18.81 7.27
N TYR A 126 -2.73 19.54 8.40
CA TYR A 126 -3.01 20.97 8.45
C TYR A 126 -1.82 21.76 9.00
N VAL A 127 -1.59 22.93 8.41
CA VAL A 127 -0.59 23.91 8.87
C VAL A 127 -1.23 25.26 9.15
N GLU A 128 -0.47 26.20 9.72
CA GLU A 128 -0.97 27.54 10.09
C GLU A 128 -1.64 28.28 8.93
N SER A 129 -1.11 28.13 7.70
CA SER A 129 -1.69 28.75 6.50
C SER A 129 -3.04 28.18 6.09
N ASP A 130 -3.48 27.06 6.66
CA ASP A 130 -4.77 26.44 6.38
C ASP A 130 -5.87 26.89 7.36
N ILE A 131 -5.57 27.66 8.42
CA ILE A 131 -6.59 28.15 9.36
C ILE A 131 -7.71 28.89 8.59
N ASN A 132 -8.96 28.65 8.97
CA ASN A 132 -10.18 29.15 8.32
C ASN A 132 -10.52 28.51 6.96
N LYS A 133 -9.71 27.58 6.45
CA LYS A 133 -10.01 26.79 5.25
C LYS A 133 -10.86 25.57 5.59
N ALA A 134 -11.74 25.15 4.68
CA ALA A 134 -12.49 23.91 4.84
C ALA A 134 -11.52 22.72 4.98
N LYS A 135 -11.73 21.84 5.96
CA LYS A 135 -10.84 20.69 6.24
C LYS A 135 -10.64 19.80 5.02
N ILE A 136 -11.73 19.54 4.28
CA ILE A 136 -11.68 18.75 3.05
C ILE A 136 -10.76 19.37 1.99
N GLN A 137 -10.70 20.70 1.89
CA GLN A 137 -9.86 21.38 0.91
C GLN A 137 -8.39 21.37 1.36
N ALA A 138 -8.13 21.70 2.63
CA ALA A 138 -6.78 21.63 3.20
C ALA A 138 -6.19 20.21 3.09
N CYS A 139 -6.98 19.19 3.45
CA CYS A 139 -6.57 17.80 3.33
C CYS A 139 -6.38 17.38 1.86
N SER A 140 -7.28 17.75 0.94
CA SER A 140 -7.10 17.48 -0.50
C SER A 140 -5.76 18.04 -1.02
N ASP A 141 -5.46 19.30 -0.68
CA ASP A 141 -4.22 19.95 -1.12
C ASP A 141 -2.99 19.29 -0.51
N TYR A 142 -3.06 18.85 0.75
CA TYR A 142 -2.01 18.07 1.40
C TYR A 142 -1.78 16.72 0.72
N LEU A 143 -2.84 15.95 0.44
CA LEU A 143 -2.74 14.64 -0.23
C LEU A 143 -2.12 14.77 -1.64
N LYS A 144 -2.47 15.83 -2.38
CA LYS A 144 -1.89 16.10 -3.71
C LYS A 144 -0.40 16.48 -3.65
N LYS A 145 0.10 16.99 -2.51
CA LYS A 145 1.55 17.18 -2.30
C LYS A 145 2.27 15.85 -2.04
N ILE A 146 1.61 14.87 -1.43
CA ILE A 146 2.15 13.52 -1.22
C ILE A 146 2.21 12.75 -2.55
N ASP A 147 1.14 12.83 -3.33
CA ASP A 147 1.04 12.19 -4.63
C ASP A 147 0.21 13.04 -5.58
N SER A 148 0.86 13.70 -6.54
CA SER A 148 0.16 14.55 -7.52
C SER A 148 -0.77 13.79 -8.46
N THR A 149 -0.68 12.47 -8.51
CA THR A 149 -1.54 11.61 -9.36
C THR A 149 -2.81 11.15 -8.66
N VAL A 150 -3.01 11.46 -7.37
CA VAL A 150 -4.23 11.10 -6.65
C VAL A 150 -5.41 11.97 -7.09
N SER A 151 -6.53 11.32 -7.42
CA SER A 151 -7.82 11.95 -7.59
C SER A 151 -8.50 12.10 -6.24
N VAL A 152 -8.74 13.35 -5.83
CA VAL A 152 -9.42 13.68 -4.57
C VAL A 152 -10.71 14.43 -4.88
N GLU A 153 -11.82 13.83 -4.48
CA GLU A 153 -13.13 14.46 -4.48
C GLU A 153 -13.50 14.91 -3.08
N THR A 154 -14.22 16.01 -2.98
CA THR A 154 -14.61 16.60 -1.69
C THR A 154 -16.11 16.81 -1.62
N ALA A 155 -16.73 16.43 -0.52
CA ALA A 155 -18.12 16.74 -0.21
C ALA A 155 -18.18 17.53 1.11
N HIS A 156 -18.52 18.82 1.01
CA HIS A 156 -18.68 19.69 2.18
C HIS A 156 -20.07 19.51 2.79
N CYS A 157 -20.24 18.51 3.65
CA CYS A 157 -21.55 18.23 4.24
C CYS A 157 -21.45 17.45 5.55
N LYS A 158 -22.42 17.72 6.43
CA LYS A 158 -22.60 16.96 7.67
C LYS A 158 -23.48 15.75 7.39
N LEU A 159 -23.02 14.57 7.79
CA LEU A 159 -23.84 13.37 7.74
C LEU A 159 -24.93 13.45 8.81
N GLN A 160 -26.18 13.62 8.36
CA GLN A 160 -27.37 13.54 9.21
C GLN A 160 -28.32 12.49 8.63
N GLY A 161 -28.30 11.28 9.22
CA GLY A 161 -29.15 10.17 8.81
C GLY A 161 -28.66 9.39 7.58
N GLN A 162 -29.31 8.25 7.32
CA GLN A 162 -28.89 7.27 6.30
C GLN A 162 -29.10 7.72 4.85
N LEU A 163 -30.06 8.61 4.61
CA LEU A 163 -30.40 9.11 3.26
C LEU A 163 -29.23 9.89 2.63
N ILE A 164 -28.52 10.68 3.44
CA ILE A 164 -27.38 11.48 2.99
C ILE A 164 -26.21 10.58 2.59
N LEU A 165 -25.99 9.46 3.30
CA LEU A 165 -24.92 8.51 2.99
C LEU A 165 -25.09 7.90 1.58
N LYS A 166 -26.28 7.40 1.25
CA LYS A 166 -26.56 6.86 -0.09
C LYS A 166 -26.35 7.93 -1.16
N ARG A 167 -26.79 9.16 -0.92
CA ARG A 167 -26.60 10.26 -1.85
C ARG A 167 -25.11 10.56 -2.08
N ILE A 168 -24.30 10.62 -1.02
CA ILE A 168 -22.85 10.88 -1.15
C ILE A 168 -22.12 9.74 -1.87
N LEU A 169 -22.51 8.49 -1.63
CA LEU A 169 -21.95 7.33 -2.32
C LEU A 169 -22.45 7.18 -3.76
N MET A 170 -23.65 7.68 -4.09
CA MET A 170 -24.25 7.60 -5.43
C MET A 170 -24.04 8.84 -6.31
N LEU A 171 -23.70 10.00 -5.73
CA LEU A 171 -23.25 11.19 -6.46
C LEU A 171 -21.86 10.89 -7.04
N LYS A 172 -21.79 10.46 -8.31
CA LYS A 172 -20.53 10.42 -9.09
C LYS A 172 -20.04 11.85 -9.37
N PRO A 173 -18.74 12.22 -9.48
CA PRO A 173 -17.44 11.55 -9.73
C PRO A 173 -16.94 10.22 -9.14
N ILE A 174 -15.72 9.85 -9.54
CA ILE A 174 -14.99 8.56 -9.63
C ILE A 174 -15.61 7.49 -10.52
#